data_AF-A0A956P0B3-F1
#
_entry.id   AF-A0A956P0B3-F1
#
_cell.length_a   1.000
_cell.length_b   1.000
_cell.length_c   1.000
_cell.angle_alpha   90.00
_cell.angle_beta   90.00
_cell.angle_gamma   90.00
#
_symmetry.space_group_name_H-M   'P 1'
#
loop_
_entity.id
_entity.type
_entity.pdbx_description
1 polymer ?
#
loop_
_entity_poly.entity_id
_entity_poly.type
_entity_poly.pdbx_seq_one_letter_code
_entity_poly.pdbx_strand_id
1 'polypeptide(L)'
;MTGRRVGWFLLVSGLASLAAAYLLAALGSPGTLAAWCGSYAVAATLAGTFLLAAPGRTVSRGLALVAAVVFGVLLAGFALALGLPVESAEGPLLVGLPRRAAIVLLGVGLLPALVLPWAYARAAAADPLDAAAIRALVEE
;
A
#
# COMPACT_ATOMS: atom_id res chain seq x y z
N MET A 1 -21.21 -1.71 -8.96
CA MET A 1 -20.22 -0.89 -9.68
C MET A 1 -19.05 -1.79 -10.10
N THR A 2 -18.63 -1.73 -11.35
CA THR A 2 -17.55 -2.57 -11.90
C THR A 2 -16.24 -2.25 -11.15
N GLY A 3 -15.59 -3.24 -10.53
CA GLY A 3 -14.42 -3.00 -9.67
C GLY A 3 -13.27 -2.24 -10.35
N ARG A 4 -13.18 -2.27 -11.69
CA ARG A 4 -12.30 -1.40 -12.50
C ARG A 4 -12.53 0.09 -12.30
N ARG A 5 -13.78 0.55 -12.14
CA ARG A 5 -14.08 1.97 -11.90
C ARG A 5 -13.56 2.42 -10.54
N VAL A 6 -13.68 1.55 -9.53
CA VAL A 6 -13.14 1.80 -8.19
C VAL A 6 -11.62 1.83 -8.22
N GLY A 7 -10.98 0.88 -8.92
CA GLY A 7 -9.53 0.86 -9.10
C GLY A 7 -9.00 2.13 -9.76
N TRP A 8 -9.62 2.56 -10.86
CA TRP A 8 -9.27 3.83 -11.52
C TRP A 8 -9.48 5.05 -10.61
N PHE A 9 -10.61 5.10 -9.92
CA PHE A 9 -10.90 6.20 -9.00
C PHE A 9 -9.82 6.31 -7.91
N LEU A 10 -9.47 5.19 -7.27
CA LEU A 10 -8.43 5.14 -6.23
C LEU A 10 -7.05 5.50 -6.77
N LEU A 11 -6.71 5.02 -7.97
CA LEU A 11 -5.43 5.33 -8.59
C LEU A 11 -5.30 6.84 -8.87
N VAL A 12 -6.33 7.42 -9.51
CA VAL A 12 -6.33 8.85 -9.87
C VAL A 12 -6.39 9.72 -8.62
N SER A 13 -7.22 9.38 -7.63
CA SER A 13 -7.29 10.14 -6.38
C SER A 13 -5.98 10.05 -5.60
N GLY A 14 -5.32 8.90 -5.58
CA GLY A 14 -4.01 8.71 -4.96
C GLY A 14 -2.93 9.56 -5.63
N LEU A 15 -2.85 9.54 -6.97
CA LEU A 15 -1.90 10.36 -7.73
C LEU A 15 -2.15 11.86 -7.56
N ALA A 16 -3.41 12.30 -7.59
CA ALA A 16 -3.77 13.69 -7.33
C ALA A 16 -3.38 14.12 -5.91
N SER A 17 -3.58 13.24 -4.92
CA SER A 17 -3.16 13.48 -3.54
C SER A 17 -1.64 13.55 -3.39
N LEU A 18 -0.90 12.72 -4.14
CA LEU A 18 0.57 12.77 -4.17
C LEU A 18 1.06 14.11 -4.73
N ALA A 19 0.47 14.56 -5.83
CA ALA A 19 0.77 15.86 -6.41
C ALA A 19 0.48 17.00 -5.41
N ALA A 20 -0.65 16.94 -4.71
CA ALA A 20 -0.98 17.90 -3.66
C ALA A 20 0.04 17.87 -2.50
N ALA A 21 0.49 16.69 -2.08
CA ALA A 21 1.51 16.55 -1.04
C ALA A 21 2.83 17.24 -1.44
N TYR A 22 3.28 17.01 -2.68
CA TYR A 22 4.49 17.66 -3.20
C TYR A 22 4.33 19.17 -3.38
N LEU A 23 3.16 19.64 -3.84
CA LEU A 23 2.88 21.07 -3.95
C LEU A 23 2.90 21.74 -2.58
N LEU A 24 2.26 21.14 -1.57
CA LEU A 24 2.28 21.65 -0.19
C LEU A 24 3.69 21.69 0.38
N ALA A 25 4.50 20.65 0.10
CA ALA A 25 5.91 20.62 0.50
C ALA A 25 6.73 21.72 -0.20
N ALA A 26 6.53 21.94 -1.51
CA ALA A 26 7.22 22.98 -2.27
C ALA A 26 6.84 24.39 -1.82
N LEU A 27 5.61 24.59 -1.35
CA LEU A 27 5.13 25.84 -0.76
C LEU A 27 5.63 26.07 0.68
N GLY A 28 6.47 25.19 1.23
CA GLY A 28 7.01 25.34 2.57
C GLY A 28 5.99 25.07 3.68
N SER A 29 4.93 24.29 3.40
CA SER A 29 3.98 23.81 4.40
C SER A 29 4.29 22.34 4.74
N PRO A 30 5.32 22.04 5.57
CA PRO A 30 5.58 20.69 6.06
C PRO A 30 4.53 20.25 7.11
N GLY A 31 3.32 20.80 7.03
CA GLY A 31 2.24 20.55 7.96
C GLY A 31 1.70 19.13 7.83
N THR A 32 0.95 18.73 8.86
CA THR A 32 0.30 17.41 8.96
C THR A 32 -0.53 17.06 7.72
N LEU A 33 -1.07 18.07 7.03
CA LEU A 33 -1.86 17.91 5.80
C LEU A 33 -1.04 17.28 4.66
N ALA A 34 0.20 17.75 4.41
CA ALA A 34 1.05 17.20 3.36
C ALA A 34 1.38 15.72 3.64
N ALA A 35 1.61 15.39 4.92
CA ALA A 35 1.88 14.03 5.35
C ALA A 35 0.64 13.12 5.24
N TRP A 36 -0.56 13.64 5.53
CA TRP A 36 -1.82 12.92 5.27
C TRP A 36 -2.05 12.67 3.78
N CYS A 37 -1.80 13.67 2.93
CA CYS A 37 -1.90 13.52 1.48
C CYS A 37 -0.92 12.44 0.97
N GLY A 38 0.33 12.45 1.43
CA GLY A 38 1.31 11.42 1.06
C GLY A 38 0.91 10.01 1.53
N SER A 39 0.40 9.90 2.76
CA SER A 39 -0.05 8.64 3.34
C SER A 39 -1.25 8.05 2.59
N TYR A 40 -2.25 8.88 2.30
CA TYR A 40 -3.40 8.49 1.50
C TYR A 40 -2.98 8.12 0.07
N ALA A 41 -2.10 8.92 -0.54
CA ALA A 41 -1.60 8.65 -1.89
C ALA A 41 -1.02 7.25 -2.02
N VAL A 42 -0.11 6.85 -1.13
CA VAL A 42 0.51 5.52 -1.15
C VAL A 42 -0.56 4.42 -1.02
N ALA A 43 -1.45 4.53 -0.03
CA ALA A 43 -2.49 3.53 0.20
C ALA A 43 -3.46 3.41 -0.99
N ALA A 44 -3.95 4.55 -1.50
CA ALA A 44 -4.91 4.62 -2.60
C ALA A 44 -4.30 4.13 -3.93
N THR A 45 -3.08 4.55 -4.25
CA THR A 45 -2.37 4.13 -5.47
C THR A 45 -2.11 2.63 -5.46
N LEU A 46 -1.63 2.05 -4.36
CA LEU A 46 -1.40 0.60 -4.26
C LEU A 46 -2.70 -0.21 -4.33
N ALA A 47 -3.75 0.21 -3.62
CA ALA A 47 -5.04 -0.48 -3.71
C ALA A 47 -5.66 -0.37 -5.11
N GLY A 48 -5.54 0.81 -5.75
CA GLY A 48 -5.99 1.06 -7.11
C GLY A 48 -5.29 0.19 -8.13
N THR A 49 -3.95 0.13 -8.11
CA THR A 49 -3.18 -0.73 -9.02
C THR A 49 -3.50 -2.21 -8.80
N PHE A 50 -3.65 -2.66 -7.55
CA PHE A 50 -4.00 -4.05 -7.23
C PHE A 50 -5.36 -4.45 -7.81
N LEU A 51 -6.37 -3.56 -7.71
CA LEU A 51 -7.68 -3.79 -8.32
C LEU A 51 -7.66 -3.76 -9.84
N LEU A 52 -6.77 -2.95 -10.44
CA LEU A 52 -6.60 -2.86 -11.89
C LEU A 52 -5.81 -4.05 -12.46
N ALA A 53 -4.99 -4.72 -11.65
CA ALA A 53 -4.26 -5.94 -12.02
C ALA A 53 -5.15 -7.19 -12.13
N ALA A 54 -6.44 -7.09 -11.78
CA ALA A 54 -7.38 -8.20 -11.86
C ALA A 54 -7.52 -8.72 -13.30
N PRO A 55 -7.40 -10.04 -13.55
CA PRO A 55 -7.64 -10.62 -14.86
C PRO A 55 -9.14 -10.55 -15.18
N GLY A 56 -9.50 -9.73 -16.18
CA GLY A 56 -10.87 -9.63 -16.70
C GLY A 56 -11.62 -8.33 -16.36
N ARG A 57 -12.95 -8.35 -16.50
CA ARG A 57 -13.82 -7.17 -16.30
C ARG A 57 -14.40 -7.05 -14.90
N THR A 58 -14.33 -8.11 -14.10
CA THR A 58 -14.93 -8.18 -12.75
C THR A 58 -13.85 -8.42 -11.70
N VAL A 59 -13.97 -7.72 -10.57
CA VAL A 59 -13.10 -7.92 -9.41
C VAL A 59 -13.75 -8.97 -8.52
N SER A 60 -13.03 -10.04 -8.21
CA SER A 60 -13.53 -11.07 -7.28
C SER A 60 -13.67 -10.49 -5.87
N ARG A 61 -14.61 -11.01 -5.08
CA ARG A 61 -14.83 -10.56 -3.70
C ARG A 61 -13.57 -10.71 -2.84
N GLY A 62 -12.80 -11.78 -3.06
CA GLY A 62 -11.52 -12.00 -2.40
C GLY A 62 -10.50 -10.93 -2.74
N LEU A 63 -10.36 -10.58 -4.01
CA LEU A 63 -9.42 -9.53 -4.44
C LEU A 63 -9.81 -8.16 -3.89
N ALA A 64 -11.11 -7.83 -3.90
CA ALA A 64 -11.61 -6.60 -3.30
C ALA A 64 -11.33 -6.52 -1.79
N LEU A 65 -11.48 -7.65 -1.08
CA LEU A 65 -11.18 -7.74 0.35
C LEU A 65 -9.68 -7.52 0.60
N VAL A 66 -8.80 -8.17 -0.17
CA VAL A 66 -7.35 -7.99 -0.05
C VAL A 66 -6.96 -6.54 -0.30
N ALA A 67 -7.48 -5.91 -1.36
CA ALA A 67 -7.22 -4.50 -1.65
C ALA A 67 -7.70 -3.59 -0.51
N ALA A 68 -8.87 -3.85 0.07
CA ALA A 68 -9.41 -3.09 1.19
C ALA A 68 -8.56 -3.27 2.47
N VAL A 69 -8.09 -4.49 2.75
CA VAL A 69 -7.20 -4.78 3.88
C VAL A 69 -5.86 -4.09 3.71
N VAL A 70 -5.23 -4.19 2.53
CA VAL A 70 -3.97 -3.50 2.22
C VAL A 70 -4.13 -2.00 2.38
N PHE A 71 -5.18 -1.40 1.78
CA PHE A 71 -5.48 0.02 1.94
C PHE A 71 -5.61 0.41 3.41
N GLY A 72 -6.41 -0.34 4.18
CA GLY A 72 -6.65 -0.07 5.59
C GLY A 72 -5.40 -0.20 6.45
N VAL A 73 -4.60 -1.25 6.27
CA VAL A 73 -3.36 -1.48 7.01
C VAL A 73 -2.33 -0.38 6.73
N LEU A 74 -2.15 -0.01 5.46
CA LEU A 74 -1.23 1.07 5.08
C LEU A 74 -1.68 2.40 5.68
N LEU A 75 -2.95 2.76 5.49
CA LEU A 75 -3.49 4.02 5.99
C LEU A 75 -3.44 4.09 7.52
N ALA A 76 -3.77 2.99 8.21
CA ALA A 76 -3.69 2.92 9.66
C ALA A 76 -2.24 3.01 10.18
N GLY A 77 -1.29 2.34 9.51
CA GLY A 77 0.13 2.41 9.87
C GLY A 77 0.69 3.82 9.76
N PHE A 78 0.37 4.52 8.67
CA PHE A 78 0.74 5.93 8.52
C PHE A 78 -0.02 6.84 9.48
N ALA A 79 -1.31 6.63 9.72
CA ALA A 79 -2.09 7.39 10.70
C ALA A 79 -1.50 7.27 12.11
N LEU A 80 -1.09 6.06 12.51
CA LEU A 80 -0.41 5.81 13.78
C LEU A 80 0.91 6.57 13.86
N ALA A 81 1.71 6.56 12.79
CA ALA A 81 2.95 7.33 12.73
C ALA A 81 2.69 8.85 12.78
N LEU A 82 1.60 9.34 12.19
CA LEU A 82 1.25 10.76 12.24
C LEU A 82 0.72 11.19 13.61
N GLY A 83 0.02 10.32 14.31
CA GLY A 83 -0.53 10.56 15.65
C GLY A 83 0.51 10.58 16.77
N LEU A 84 1.73 10.08 16.53
CA LEU A 84 2.82 10.21 17.49
C LEU A 84 3.28 11.68 17.62
N PRO A 85 3.90 12.07 18.74
CA PRO A 85 4.52 13.39 18.90
C PRO A 85 5.73 13.54 17.96
N VAL A 86 6.07 14.79 17.61
CA VAL A 86 7.27 15.07 16.81
C VAL A 86 8.51 14.73 17.62
N GLU A 87 9.46 14.11 16.94
CA GLU A 87 10.70 13.60 17.48
C GLU A 87 11.56 14.71 18.07
N SER A 88 12.05 14.50 19.29
CA SER A 88 13.09 15.30 19.91
C SER A 88 14.43 14.58 19.83
N ALA A 89 15.55 15.32 19.87
CA ALA A 89 16.89 14.76 19.81
C ALA A 89 17.21 13.79 20.98
N GLU A 90 16.51 13.94 22.11
CA GLU A 90 16.62 13.08 23.30
C GLU A 90 15.53 11.99 23.35
N GLY A 91 14.75 11.84 22.28
CA GLY A 91 13.63 10.92 22.24
C GLY A 91 14.07 9.45 22.28
N PRO A 92 13.26 8.57 22.90
CA PRO A 92 13.53 7.14 22.93
C PRO A 92 13.54 6.52 21.52
N LEU A 93 14.65 5.88 21.18
CA LEU A 93 14.85 5.19 19.90
C LEU A 93 14.30 3.76 19.95
N LEU A 94 13.69 3.32 18.86
CA LEU A 94 13.30 1.93 18.62
C LEU A 94 14.22 1.35 17.55
N VAL A 95 15.04 0.35 17.92
CA VAL A 95 16.01 -0.27 16.99
C VAL A 95 16.97 0.76 16.36
N GLY A 96 17.36 1.78 17.12
CA GLY A 96 18.23 2.86 16.63
C GLY A 96 17.53 3.92 15.77
N LEU A 97 16.21 3.82 15.56
CA LEU A 97 15.42 4.77 14.78
C LEU A 97 14.46 5.58 15.67
N PRO A 98 14.14 6.82 15.29
CA PRO A 98 13.04 7.54 15.92
C PRO A 98 11.71 6.78 15.73
N ARG A 99 10.80 6.90 16.70
CA ARG A 99 9.60 6.04 16.78
C ARG A 99 8.76 6.04 15.51
N ARG A 100 8.50 7.22 14.91
CA ARG A 100 7.75 7.32 13.64
C ARG A 100 8.46 6.58 12.51
N ALA A 101 9.77 6.76 12.39
CA ALA A 101 10.57 6.11 11.36
C ALA A 101 10.57 4.59 11.55
N ALA A 102 10.66 4.11 12.80
CA ALA A 102 10.56 2.68 13.10
C ALA A 102 9.20 2.09 12.67
N ILE A 103 8.08 2.77 12.97
CA ILE A 103 6.75 2.31 12.56
C ILE A 103 6.63 2.24 11.04
N VAL A 104 7.07 3.29 10.33
CA VAL A 104 6.95 3.33 8.86
C VAL A 104 7.90 2.30 8.23
N LEU A 105 9.17 2.29 8.60
CA LEU A 105 10.15 1.41 7.96
C LEU A 105 9.94 -0.06 8.32
N LEU A 106 9.72 -0.37 9.60
CA LEU A 106 9.58 -1.75 10.07
C LEU A 106 8.15 -2.26 9.91
N GLY A 107 7.16 -1.44 10.26
CA GLY A 107 5.75 -1.82 10.21
C GLY A 107 5.13 -1.72 8.82
N VAL A 108 5.37 -0.64 8.10
CA VAL A 108 4.77 -0.42 6.76
C VAL A 108 5.66 -0.94 5.64
N GLY A 109 6.99 -0.87 5.78
CA GLY A 109 7.94 -1.36 4.77
C GLY A 109 8.29 -2.83 4.93
N LEU A 110 8.93 -3.19 6.04
CA LEU A 110 9.53 -4.51 6.24
C LEU A 110 8.51 -5.61 6.49
N LEU A 111 7.50 -5.36 7.33
CA LEU A 111 6.52 -6.38 7.69
C LEU A 111 5.75 -6.90 6.46
N PRO A 112 5.21 -6.08 5.54
CA PRO A 112 4.60 -6.59 4.32
C PRO A 112 5.60 -7.33 3.41
N ALA A 113 6.85 -6.88 3.33
CA ALA A 113 7.88 -7.56 2.55
C ALA A 113 8.18 -8.99 3.04
N LEU A 114 7.98 -9.26 4.34
CA LEU A 114 8.09 -10.60 4.92
C LEU A 114 6.80 -11.41 4.83
N VAL A 115 5.65 -10.76 5.03
CA VAL A 115 4.33 -11.42 5.08
C VAL A 115 3.84 -11.79 3.67
N LEU A 116 4.04 -10.95 2.67
CA LEU A 116 3.56 -11.18 1.30
C LEU A 116 4.13 -12.44 0.65
N PRO A 117 5.46 -12.71 0.68
CA PRO A 117 6.01 -13.94 0.11
C PRO A 117 5.45 -15.20 0.79
N TRP A 118 5.30 -15.17 2.12
CA TRP A 118 4.72 -16.28 2.86
C TRP A 118 3.25 -16.51 2.51
N ALA A 119 2.45 -15.45 2.46
CA ALA A 119 1.04 -15.53 2.07
C ALA A 119 0.89 -16.02 0.63
N TYR A 120 1.74 -15.55 -0.29
CA TYR A 120 1.77 -15.99 -1.68
C TYR A 120 2.14 -17.47 -1.79
N ALA A 121 3.17 -17.93 -1.07
CA ALA A 121 3.56 -19.33 -1.05
C ALA A 121 2.42 -20.24 -0.56
N ARG A 122 1.65 -19.81 0.47
CA ARG A 122 0.48 -20.56 0.92
C ARG A 122 -0.65 -20.57 -0.10
N ALA A 123 -0.89 -19.45 -0.77
CA ALA A 123 -1.92 -19.36 -1.82
C ALA A 123 -1.58 -20.25 -3.02
N ALA A 124 -0.32 -20.25 -3.47
CA ALA A 124 0.15 -21.10 -4.56
C ALA A 124 0.10 -22.59 -4.21
N ALA A 125 0.34 -22.96 -2.95
CA ALA A 125 0.18 -24.35 -2.49
C ALA A 125 -1.29 -24.80 -2.44
N ALA A 126 -2.24 -23.87 -2.28
CA ALA A 126 -3.67 -24.16 -2.23
C ALA A 126 -4.29 -24.31 -3.63
N ASP A 127 -3.72 -23.63 -4.64
CA ASP A 127 -4.16 -23.69 -6.03
C ASP A 127 -2.92 -23.81 -6.95
N PRO A 128 -2.37 -25.04 -7.09
CA PRO A 128 -1.17 -25.25 -7.87
C PRO A 128 -1.44 -24.96 -9.36
N LEU A 129 -0.67 -24.03 -9.93
CA LEU A 129 -0.71 -23.72 -11.36
C LEU A 129 -0.53 -24.99 -12.19
N ASP A 130 -1.45 -25.23 -13.13
CA ASP A 130 -1.39 -26.37 -14.04
C ASP A 130 -0.09 -26.30 -14.86
N ALA A 131 0.74 -27.35 -14.74
CA ALA A 131 2.02 -27.44 -15.43
C ALA A 131 1.85 -27.41 -16.97
N ALA A 132 0.67 -27.76 -17.49
CA ALA A 132 0.36 -27.62 -18.91
C ALA A 132 0.24 -26.15 -19.34
N ALA A 133 -0.37 -25.30 -18.50
CA ALA A 133 -0.51 -23.87 -18.77
C ALA A 133 0.84 -23.13 -18.74
N ILE A 134 1.77 -23.57 -17.89
CA ILE A 134 3.13 -23.02 -17.84
C ILE A 134 3.92 -23.40 -19.10
N ARG A 135 3.81 -24.64 -19.59
CA ARG A 135 4.50 -25.05 -20.83
C ARG A 135 3.99 -24.30 -22.05
N ALA A 136 2.68 -24.08 -22.15
CA ALA A 136 2.08 -23.34 -23.25
C ALA A 136 2.60 -21.89 -23.35
N LEU A 137 2.94 -21.24 -22.23
CA LEU A 137 3.51 -19.88 -22.19
C LEU A 137 5.01 -19.81 -22.51
N VAL A 138 5.73 -20.93 -22.44
CA VAL A 138 7.17 -21.01 -22.76
C VAL A 138 7.38 -21.38 -24.23
N GLU A 139 6.39 -21.98 -24.88
CA GLU A 139 6.43 -22.40 -26.28
C GLU A 139 5.88 -21.32 -27.26
N GLU A 140 5.29 -20.23 -26.76
CA GLU A 140 5.00 -18.98 -27.53
C GLU A 140 6.20 -18.02 -27.52
#